data_AF-A0A3M1DA24-F1
#
_entry.id   AF-A0A3M1DA24-F1
#
_cell.length_a   1.000
_cell.length_b   1.000
_cell.length_c   1.000
_cell.angle_alpha   90.00
_cell.angle_beta   90.00
_cell.angle_gamma   90.00
#
_symmetry.space_group_name_H-M   'P 1'
#
loop_
_entity.id
_entity.type
_entity.pdbx_description
1 polymer ?
#
loop_
_entity_poly.entity_id
_entity_poly.type
_entity_poly.pdbx_seq_one_letter_code
_entity_poly.pdbx_strand_id
1 'polypeptide(L)'
;MSMRSQTGVFISIILLIVAACGSCGGSGDVDCGTDTDCAECLEQANPFWCYADRANTADDPDMCENIVTYWGSDVQNVRDECINTIAIRRNDCSLCGKINNSQIKSQCEQDCQ
;
A
#
# COMPACT_ATOMS: atom_id res chain seq x y z
N MET A 1 -43.87 -13.05 -40.93
CA MET A 1 -43.64 -11.80 -41.68
C MET A 1 -43.47 -10.67 -40.67
N SER A 2 -42.23 -10.25 -40.44
CA SER A 2 -41.72 -8.93 -40.88
C SER A 2 -42.12 -7.81 -39.90
N MET A 3 -41.31 -7.54 -38.87
CA MET A 3 -40.25 -6.51 -38.85
C MET A 3 -40.64 -5.15 -39.47
N ARG A 4 -40.67 -4.11 -38.61
CA ARG A 4 -40.24 -2.71 -38.81
C ARG A 4 -40.34 -2.01 -37.44
N SER A 5 -39.21 -1.70 -36.80
CA SER A 5 -38.40 -0.47 -36.96
C SER A 5 -39.08 0.76 -36.38
N GLN A 6 -38.58 1.23 -35.23
CA GLN A 6 -38.17 2.63 -35.05
C GLN A 6 -37.29 2.78 -33.80
N THR A 7 -36.08 3.26 -34.06
CA THR A 7 -35.01 3.67 -33.15
C THR A 7 -35.33 5.00 -32.49
N GLY A 8 -35.20 5.09 -31.16
CA GLY A 8 -35.29 6.31 -30.38
C GLY A 8 -34.32 6.23 -29.21
N VAL A 9 -33.29 7.07 -29.27
CA VAL A 9 -32.07 7.07 -28.47
C VAL A 9 -32.37 7.43 -27.01
N PHE A 10 -32.29 6.45 -26.10
CA PHE A 10 -32.22 6.68 -24.66
C PHE A 10 -30.86 6.20 -24.16
N ILE A 11 -29.92 7.16 -24.11
CA ILE A 11 -29.04 7.44 -22.98
C ILE A 11 -28.86 6.26 -22.02
N SER A 12 -27.74 5.57 -22.13
CA SER A 12 -27.14 4.84 -21.02
C SER A 12 -25.65 4.73 -21.28
N ILE A 13 -24.93 5.77 -20.86
CA ILE A 13 -23.51 5.74 -20.58
C ILE A 13 -23.34 4.75 -19.43
N ILE A 14 -23.13 3.47 -19.74
CA ILE A 14 -22.64 2.51 -18.76
C ILE A 14 -21.14 2.44 -18.95
N LEU A 15 -20.45 3.22 -18.13
CA LEU A 15 -19.04 3.08 -17.79
C LEU A 15 -18.79 1.63 -17.38
N LEU A 16 -18.25 0.81 -18.29
CA LEU A 16 -17.63 -0.46 -17.94
C LEU A 16 -16.25 -0.17 -17.34
N ILE A 17 -16.23 0.24 -16.07
CA ILE A 17 -15.05 0.08 -15.24
C ILE A 17 -14.99 -1.40 -14.90
N VAL A 18 -14.20 -2.14 -15.66
CA VAL A 18 -13.81 -3.50 -15.30
C VAL A 18 -12.81 -3.38 -14.15
N ALA A 19 -13.31 -3.30 -12.92
CA ALA A 19 -12.53 -3.61 -11.73
C ALA A 19 -12.49 -5.13 -11.60
N ALA A 20 -11.44 -5.74 -12.12
CA ALA A 20 -11.18 -7.16 -11.98
C ALA A 20 -10.07 -7.36 -10.94
N CYS A 21 -10.45 -7.91 -9.80
CA CYS A 21 -9.76 -9.04 -9.17
C CYS A 21 -10.85 -9.74 -8.33
N GLY A 22 -11.20 -11.00 -8.53
CA GLY A 22 -10.30 -12.15 -8.60
C GLY A 22 -10.45 -12.89 -7.28
N SER A 23 -11.29 -13.93 -7.28
CA SER A 23 -11.75 -14.63 -6.07
C SER A 23 -10.61 -15.30 -5.29
N CYS A 24 -10.47 -15.00 -4.00
CA CYS A 24 -9.71 -15.82 -3.06
C CYS A 24 -10.65 -16.75 -2.28
N GLY A 25 -10.54 -18.05 -2.54
CA GLY A 25 -11.13 -19.12 -1.74
C GLY A 25 -10.02 -19.92 -1.07
N GLY A 26 -10.09 -20.11 0.25
CA GLY A 26 -9.15 -20.94 1.00
C GLY A 26 -9.12 -20.60 2.48
N SER A 27 -9.77 -21.44 3.28
CA SER A 27 -10.08 -21.30 4.70
C SER A 27 -8.87 -21.10 5.63
N GLY A 28 -8.97 -20.13 6.55
CA GLY A 28 -8.04 -19.98 7.67
C GLY A 28 -7.85 -18.54 8.13
N ASP A 29 -8.94 -17.89 8.55
CA ASP A 29 -9.08 -16.64 9.32
C ASP A 29 -7.78 -15.86 9.62
N VAL A 30 -7.28 -15.14 8.61
CA VAL A 30 -6.51 -13.92 8.81
C VAL A 30 -7.51 -12.79 8.58
N ASP A 31 -7.95 -12.17 9.67
CA ASP A 31 -8.82 -11.00 9.65
C ASP A 31 -8.02 -9.81 9.10
N CYS A 32 -8.00 -9.69 7.76
CA CYS A 32 -7.50 -8.53 7.06
C CYS A 32 -8.46 -7.37 7.36
N GLY A 33 -8.22 -6.68 8.48
CA GLY A 33 -8.87 -5.41 8.80
C GLY A 33 -8.87 -4.50 7.57
N THR A 34 -9.96 -3.77 7.39
CA THR A 34 -10.45 -3.17 6.14
C THR A 34 -9.57 -2.08 5.51
N ASP A 35 -8.29 -2.35 5.29
CA ASP A 35 -7.42 -1.62 4.39
C ASP A 35 -7.53 -2.31 3.05
N THR A 36 -8.40 -1.79 2.18
CA THR A 36 -8.56 -2.12 0.74
C THR A 36 -7.25 -2.09 -0.07
N ASP A 37 -6.17 -1.77 0.62
CA ASP A 37 -4.92 -1.20 0.19
C ASP A 37 -3.76 -2.22 0.28
N CYS A 38 -3.83 -3.12 1.27
CA CYS A 38 -2.88 -4.21 1.44
C CYS A 38 -3.12 -5.33 0.41
N ALA A 39 -4.39 -5.58 0.07
CA ALA A 39 -4.80 -6.61 -0.90
C ALA A 39 -4.13 -6.41 -2.28
N GLU A 40 -4.02 -5.15 -2.73
CA GLU A 40 -3.36 -4.81 -4.00
C GLU A 40 -1.85 -5.07 -3.99
N CYS A 41 -1.20 -4.92 -2.83
CA CYS A 41 0.24 -5.13 -2.71
C CYS A 41 0.61 -6.62 -2.55
N LEU A 42 -0.26 -7.44 -1.94
CA LEU A 42 0.01 -8.86 -1.68
C LEU A 42 0.22 -9.70 -2.95
N GLU A 43 -0.42 -9.33 -4.06
CA GLU A 43 -0.30 -10.04 -5.33
C GLU A 43 0.94 -9.64 -6.15
N GLN A 44 1.72 -8.67 -5.69
CA GLN A 44 2.90 -8.20 -6.40
C GLN A 44 4.13 -9.07 -6.13
N ALA A 45 5.07 -9.04 -7.09
CA ALA A 45 6.37 -9.70 -6.93
C ALA A 45 7.18 -9.16 -5.74
N ASN A 46 6.85 -7.96 -5.26
CA ASN A 46 7.54 -7.33 -4.14
C ASN A 46 6.57 -6.62 -3.17
N PRO A 47 5.81 -7.39 -2.38
CA PRO A 47 4.61 -6.91 -1.69
C PRO A 47 4.92 -5.89 -0.59
N PHE A 48 6.03 -6.09 0.12
CA PHE A 48 6.44 -5.21 1.22
C PHE A 48 6.94 -3.82 0.73
N TRP A 49 7.57 -3.74 -0.44
CA TRP A 49 7.95 -2.44 -1.03
C TRP A 49 6.74 -1.69 -1.60
N CYS A 50 5.78 -2.38 -2.20
CA CYS A 50 4.50 -1.75 -2.61
C CYS A 50 3.81 -1.11 -1.40
N TYR A 51 3.74 -1.85 -0.28
CA TYR A 51 3.11 -1.35 0.92
C TYR A 51 3.89 -0.16 1.53
N ALA A 52 5.22 -0.23 1.55
CA ALA A 52 6.07 0.87 1.97
C ALA A 52 5.88 2.13 1.10
N ASP A 53 5.79 1.98 -0.22
CA ASP A 53 5.52 3.10 -1.15
C ASP A 53 4.14 3.72 -0.91
N ARG A 54 3.17 2.91 -0.52
CA ARG A 54 1.84 3.39 -0.14
C ARG A 54 1.88 4.18 1.17
N ALA A 55 2.51 3.63 2.21
CA ALA A 55 2.73 4.32 3.47
C ALA A 55 3.47 5.65 3.27
N ASN A 56 4.49 5.63 2.40
CA ASN A 56 5.19 6.81 1.94
C ASN A 56 4.23 7.80 1.26
N THR A 57 3.41 7.38 0.31
CA THR A 57 2.48 8.28 -0.40
C THR A 57 1.41 8.86 0.53
N ALA A 58 0.92 8.05 1.48
CA ALA A 58 0.01 8.48 2.54
C ALA A 58 0.69 9.37 3.58
N ASP A 59 2.02 9.43 3.56
CA ASP A 59 2.84 10.12 4.55
C ASP A 59 2.56 9.61 5.97
N ASP A 60 2.26 8.33 6.13
CA ASP A 60 1.85 7.75 7.40
C ASP A 60 2.93 6.81 7.97
N PRO A 61 3.71 7.24 8.97
CA PRO A 61 4.74 6.40 9.57
C PRO A 61 4.17 5.21 10.36
N ASP A 62 2.92 5.27 10.80
CA ASP A 62 2.29 4.17 11.52
C ASP A 62 1.94 3.03 10.55
N MET A 63 1.66 3.34 9.28
CA MET A 63 1.55 2.32 8.24
C MET A 63 2.88 1.57 8.08
N CYS A 64 4.04 2.24 8.10
CA CYS A 64 5.33 1.57 8.01
C CYS A 64 5.52 0.50 9.09
N GLU A 65 4.98 0.70 10.30
CA GLU A 65 5.04 -0.28 11.39
C GLU A 65 4.32 -1.60 11.06
N ASN A 66 3.29 -1.55 10.22
CA ASN A 66 2.55 -2.75 9.84
C ASN A 66 3.34 -3.68 8.90
N ILE A 67 4.42 -3.21 8.27
CA ILE A 67 5.24 -4.03 7.36
C ILE A 67 5.81 -5.25 8.10
N VAL A 68 6.35 -5.06 9.31
CA VAL A 68 6.88 -6.18 10.10
C VAL A 68 5.78 -7.05 10.68
N THR A 69 4.57 -6.50 10.87
CA THR A 69 3.40 -7.27 11.30
C THR A 69 2.94 -8.23 10.21
N TYR A 70 2.94 -7.82 8.95
CA TYR A 70 2.45 -8.64 7.83
C TYR A 70 3.48 -9.62 7.26
N TRP A 71 4.75 -9.21 7.15
CA TRP A 71 5.81 -10.00 6.50
C TRP A 71 6.92 -10.47 7.46
N GLY A 72 6.81 -10.16 8.75
CA GLY A 72 7.76 -10.59 9.78
C GLY A 72 9.02 -9.72 9.89
N SER A 73 9.95 -10.13 10.77
CA SER A 73 11.17 -9.37 11.06
C SER A 73 12.19 -9.38 9.92
N ASP A 74 12.08 -10.29 8.95
CA ASP A 74 13.01 -10.39 7.83
C ASP A 74 12.98 -9.15 6.92
N VAL A 75 11.87 -8.40 6.95
CA VAL A 75 11.68 -7.15 6.21
C VAL A 75 11.88 -5.90 7.08
N GLN A 76 12.54 -6.02 8.25
CA GLN A 76 12.79 -4.88 9.15
C GLN A 76 13.47 -3.70 8.43
N ASN A 77 14.40 -3.99 7.51
CA ASN A 77 15.07 -2.94 6.73
C ASN A 77 14.09 -2.15 5.85
N VAL A 78 13.04 -2.80 5.32
CA VAL A 78 12.03 -2.15 4.49
C VAL A 78 11.17 -1.21 5.34
N ARG A 79 10.76 -1.68 6.54
CA ARG A 79 10.05 -0.85 7.53
C ARG A 79 10.89 0.35 7.95
N ASP A 80 12.17 0.13 8.20
CA ASP A 80 13.11 1.19 8.58
C ASP A 80 13.33 2.22 7.46
N GLU A 81 13.47 1.79 6.20
CA GLU A 81 13.57 2.69 5.04
C GLU A 81 12.27 3.48 4.79
N CYS A 82 11.11 2.86 5.03
CA CYS A 82 9.81 3.53 4.96
C CYS A 82 9.75 4.70 5.95
N ILE A 83 10.14 4.46 7.22
CA ILE A 83 10.17 5.50 8.25
C ILE A 83 11.20 6.59 7.90
N ASN A 84 12.40 6.20 7.47
CA ASN A 84 13.46 7.12 7.03
C ASN A 84 12.95 8.09 5.94
N THR A 85 12.29 7.55 4.93
CA THR A 85 11.76 8.33 3.81
C THR A 85 10.74 9.37 4.29
N ILE A 86 9.85 9.00 5.20
CA ILE A 86 8.86 9.92 5.79
C ILE A 86 9.55 10.96 6.67
N ALA A 87 10.53 10.55 7.50
CA ALA A 87 11.29 11.44 8.37
C ALA A 87 11.96 12.58 7.59
N ILE A 88 12.68 12.23 6.52
CA ILE A 88 13.36 13.21 5.65
C ILE A 88 12.33 14.12 4.97
N ARG A 89 11.25 13.55 4.43
CA ARG A 89 10.24 14.32 3.70
C ARG A 89 9.50 15.32 4.60
N ARG A 90 9.20 14.92 5.83
CA ARG A 90 8.58 15.78 6.86
C ARG A 90 9.57 16.73 7.51
N ASN A 91 10.88 16.50 7.31
CA ASN A 91 11.92 17.09 8.13
C ASN A 91 11.66 16.87 9.64
N ASP A 92 11.14 15.70 9.99
CA ASP A 92 10.78 15.31 11.35
C ASP A 92 11.77 14.25 11.86
N CYS A 93 12.88 14.73 12.42
CA CYS A 93 13.97 13.88 12.88
C CYS A 93 13.61 13.05 14.11
N SER A 94 12.48 13.33 14.77
CA SER A 94 11.99 12.49 15.86
C SER A 94 11.64 11.08 15.38
N LEU A 95 11.26 10.95 14.09
CA LEU A 95 10.97 9.66 13.46
C LEU A 95 12.22 8.79 13.27
N CYS A 96 13.42 9.38 13.11
CA CYS A 96 14.66 8.61 13.06
C CYS A 96 14.89 7.77 14.33
N GLY A 97 14.33 8.22 15.47
CA GLY A 97 14.36 7.48 16.73
C GLY A 97 13.61 6.15 16.68
N LYS A 98 12.65 5.98 15.77
CA LYS A 98 11.87 4.75 15.59
C LYS A 98 12.62 3.69 14.77
N ILE A 99 13.72 4.04 14.09
CA ILE A 99 14.46 3.13 13.19
C ILE A 99 15.33 2.17 14.01
N ASN A 100 15.26 0.87 13.71
CA ASN A 100 15.99 -0.16 14.45
C ASN A 100 17.37 -0.47 13.84
N ASN A 101 17.47 -0.47 12.50
CA ASN A 101 18.73 -0.64 11.80
C ASN A 101 19.64 0.57 12.07
N SER A 102 20.79 0.32 12.69
CA SER A 102 21.73 1.38 13.10
C SER A 102 22.32 2.17 11.93
N GLN A 103 22.50 1.54 10.77
CA GLN A 103 23.01 2.22 9.58
C GLN A 103 21.96 3.18 9.02
N ILE A 104 20.72 2.70 8.84
CA ILE A 104 19.61 3.53 8.33
C ILE A 104 19.31 4.67 9.33
N LYS A 105 19.33 4.38 10.63
CA LYS A 105 19.12 5.39 11.68
C LYS A 105 20.17 6.50 11.62
N SER A 106 21.45 6.11 11.57
CA SER A 106 22.56 7.07 11.49
C SER A 106 22.47 7.92 10.23
N GLN A 107 22.04 7.35 9.11
CA GLN A 107 21.80 8.08 7.86
C GLN A 107 20.65 9.09 8.02
N CYS A 108 19.51 8.65 8.56
CA CYS A 108 18.36 9.51 8.84
C CYS A 108 18.74 10.71 9.73
N GLU A 109 19.48 10.47 10.82
CA GLU A 109 19.92 11.52 11.75
C GLU A 109 20.92 12.51 11.14
N GLN A 110 21.65 12.11 10.10
CA GLN A 110 22.56 12.99 9.34
C GLN A 110 21.83 13.81 8.28
N ASP A 111 20.91 13.18 7.55
CA ASP A 111 20.18 13.84 6.46
C ASP A 111 19.15 14.86 6.96
N CYS A 112 18.79 14.76 8.23
CA CYS A 112 17.77 15.60 8.87
C CYS A 112 18.37 16.87 9.54
N GLN A 113 19.59 17.29 9.15
CA GLN A 113 20.36 18.40 9.73
C GLN A 113 20.34 19.68 8.90
#